data_AF-A0A7S0LTQ3-F1
#
_entry.id   AF-A0A7S0LTQ3-F1
#
_cell.length_a   1.000
_cell.length_b   1.000
_cell.length_c   1.000
_cell.angle_alpha   90.00
_cell.angle_beta   90.00
_cell.angle_gamma   90.00
#
_symmetry.space_group_name_H-M   'P 1'
#
loop_
_entity.id
_entity.type
_entity.pdbx_description
1 polymer ?
#
loop_
_entity_poly.entity_id
_entity_poly.type
_entity_poly.pdbx_seq_one_letter_code
_entity_poly.pdbx_strand_id
1 'polypeptide(L)'
;RASVPDNNSNFNRPFPQSPSPNLPQRAPPPTNPAQPPTSSFKINGVHKKLQRVKLVNSKLADVVPESKLVMQLVEMERRIAAECERTKLELEDLTITPESTTQTLRLTIFNTHQTLQSNERAQSRENDTPEIQDSLNMERSLAQPAQSNSWTLHITGKLVMHENDARRASDHARLSEFGLDKYFDKVTVDLPRDDFEGPCRYEWKRSEGGSPFDGIEITRDGPGCDKEAMIDIEFTLRLDPMLFRFRDPELAKVLCITEEDTRANLVHALWRYVKKRKLHDPEDITQVRLDSDELGRFFKPSTVATASLPAALDRHIVPANSIRIKYRLSFAASIAP
;
A
#
# COMPACT_ATOMS: atom_id res chain seq x y z
N ARG A 1 -22.87 80.08 16.56
CA ARG A 1 -22.36 81.23 17.36
C ARG A 1 -21.95 80.68 18.71
N ALA A 2 -20.64 80.52 18.98
CA ALA A 2 -20.06 79.93 20.21
C ALA A 2 -20.44 78.43 20.46
N SER A 3 -19.66 77.59 21.15
CA SER A 3 -18.22 77.63 21.48
C SER A 3 -17.67 76.20 21.72
N VAL A 4 -16.35 76.09 21.89
CA VAL A 4 -15.44 74.91 21.92
C VAL A 4 -14.42 75.13 23.09
N PRO A 5 -13.59 74.18 23.61
CA PRO A 5 -13.30 72.77 23.25
C PRO A 5 -13.79 71.77 24.34
N ASP A 6 -13.14 70.74 24.92
CA ASP A 6 -11.76 70.14 24.94
C ASP A 6 -11.81 68.73 25.62
N ASN A 7 -10.84 67.79 25.64
CA ASN A 7 -9.52 67.59 24.99
C ASN A 7 -9.15 66.07 24.97
N ASN A 8 -8.12 65.66 24.21
CA ASN A 8 -7.28 64.44 24.32
C ASN A 8 -7.91 63.02 24.24
N SER A 9 -7.27 61.99 23.67
CA SER A 9 -6.04 61.88 22.83
C SER A 9 -6.05 60.51 22.09
N ASN A 10 -5.83 60.42 20.77
CA ASN A 10 -4.53 60.16 20.08
C ASN A 10 -3.71 59.00 20.69
N PHE A 11 -3.06 58.08 19.95
CA PHE A 11 -2.60 58.01 18.53
C PHE A 11 -2.33 56.51 18.15
N ASN A 12 -2.03 56.01 16.94
CA ASN A 12 -1.94 56.46 15.53
C ASN A 12 -2.06 55.22 14.58
N ARG A 13 -1.83 55.35 13.25
CA ARG A 13 -1.66 54.24 12.25
C ARG A 13 -0.17 54.03 11.83
N PRO A 14 0.20 52.91 11.17
CA PRO A 14 1.60 52.50 10.95
C PRO A 14 2.23 53.00 9.62
N PHE A 15 3.57 53.06 9.59
CA PHE A 15 4.41 53.20 8.38
C PHE A 15 5.77 52.48 8.58
N PRO A 16 6.52 52.16 7.49
CA PRO A 16 7.62 51.18 7.51
C PRO A 16 9.00 51.77 7.82
N GLN A 17 10.03 50.91 7.92
CA GLN A 17 11.43 51.29 8.06
C GLN A 17 12.38 50.51 7.14
N SER A 18 13.48 51.16 6.78
CA SER A 18 14.65 50.63 6.08
C SER A 18 15.91 51.42 6.58
N PRO A 19 17.16 51.14 6.17
CA PRO A 19 18.11 50.44 7.06
C PRO A 19 19.43 51.21 7.34
N SER A 20 20.39 50.54 8.01
CA SER A 20 21.80 50.91 8.35
C SER A 20 22.03 51.33 9.82
N PRO A 21 23.27 51.29 10.38
CA PRO A 21 24.59 50.99 9.78
C PRO A 21 25.42 49.85 10.45
N ASN A 22 26.67 49.66 9.99
CA ASN A 22 27.64 48.63 10.41
C ASN A 22 28.43 48.93 11.71
N LEU A 23 28.93 47.88 12.38
CA LEU A 23 30.30 47.66 12.93
C LEU A 23 30.31 46.57 14.05
N PRO A 24 31.43 45.86 14.34
CA PRO A 24 32.41 45.22 13.46
C PRO A 24 32.43 43.67 13.63
N GLN A 25 33.32 42.96 12.94
CA GLN A 25 33.36 41.50 12.87
C GLN A 25 34.01 40.79 14.09
N ARG A 26 33.56 39.55 14.36
CA ARG A 26 34.36 38.51 15.03
C ARG A 26 34.23 37.20 14.22
N ALA A 27 35.35 36.66 13.75
CA ALA A 27 35.35 35.50 12.85
C ALA A 27 35.10 34.16 13.57
N PRO A 28 34.35 33.21 12.97
CA PRO A 28 34.34 31.82 13.38
C PRO A 28 35.61 31.08 12.87
N PRO A 29 36.02 29.96 13.50
CA PRO A 29 37.13 29.14 13.02
C PRO A 29 36.77 28.37 11.74
N PRO A 30 37.77 27.97 10.92
CA PRO A 30 37.52 27.22 9.69
C PRO A 30 37.04 25.79 9.97
N THR A 31 35.80 25.49 9.60
CA THR A 31 35.25 24.13 9.63
C THR A 31 35.81 23.32 8.47
N ASN A 32 36.56 22.26 8.76
CA ASN A 32 37.13 21.34 7.78
C ASN A 32 36.00 20.60 7.03
N PRO A 33 36.03 20.44 5.69
CA PRO A 33 34.97 19.73 4.97
C PRO A 33 34.91 18.26 5.40
N ALA A 34 33.76 17.85 5.91
CA ALA A 34 33.55 16.49 6.40
C ALA A 34 33.61 15.48 5.24
N GLN A 35 34.55 14.54 5.31
CA GLN A 35 34.50 13.34 4.49
C GLN A 35 33.27 12.50 4.87
N PRO A 36 32.63 11.79 3.93
CA PRO A 36 31.55 10.87 4.28
C PRO A 36 32.09 9.80 5.23
N PRO A 37 31.33 9.41 6.28
CA PRO A 37 31.74 8.35 7.18
C PRO A 37 31.73 7.02 6.43
N THR A 38 32.90 6.60 5.95
CA THR A 38 33.08 5.24 5.42
C THR A 38 32.89 4.27 6.57
N SER A 39 31.72 3.63 6.60
CA SER A 39 31.33 2.58 7.53
C SER A 39 32.14 1.31 7.26
N SER A 40 33.44 1.40 7.55
CA SER A 40 34.32 0.24 7.67
C SER A 40 33.84 -0.60 8.86
N PHE A 41 32.89 -1.51 8.56
CA PHE A 41 32.53 -2.60 9.44
C PHE A 41 33.78 -3.45 9.66
N LYS A 42 34.54 -3.10 10.70
CA LYS A 42 35.68 -3.87 11.20
C LYS A 42 35.12 -5.15 11.81
N ILE A 43 34.91 -6.16 10.97
CA ILE A 43 34.52 -7.51 11.40
C ILE A 43 35.61 -8.00 12.35
N ASN A 44 35.28 -8.03 13.65
CA ASN A 44 36.26 -8.17 14.71
C ASN A 44 36.88 -9.57 14.74
N GLY A 45 38.15 -9.68 14.34
CA GLY A 45 39.11 -10.68 14.84
C GLY A 45 38.97 -12.15 14.44
N VAL A 46 37.76 -12.66 14.17
CA VAL A 46 37.50 -14.12 14.06
C VAL A 46 38.25 -14.78 12.89
N HIS A 47 38.10 -14.25 11.67
CA HIS A 47 38.61 -14.91 10.45
C HIS A 47 40.14 -15.07 10.39
N LYS A 48 40.93 -14.31 11.16
CA LYS A 48 42.40 -14.41 11.17
C LYS A 48 42.97 -15.55 12.03
N LYS A 49 42.13 -16.29 12.77
CA LYS A 49 42.62 -17.34 13.70
C LYS A 49 42.55 -18.77 13.15
N LEU A 50 41.70 -19.04 12.15
CA LEU A 50 41.49 -20.39 11.57
C LEU A 50 42.51 -20.79 10.49
N GLN A 51 43.21 -19.84 9.84
CA GLN A 51 44.24 -20.14 8.82
C GLN A 51 45.54 -20.79 9.36
N ARG A 52 45.52 -21.48 10.52
CA ARG A 52 46.75 -21.99 11.16
C ARG A 52 46.67 -23.36 11.82
N VAL A 53 45.75 -24.23 11.40
CA VAL A 53 46.11 -25.65 11.30
C VAL A 53 47.21 -25.73 10.23
N LYS A 54 48.47 -25.82 10.69
CA LYS A 54 49.62 -25.80 9.78
C LYS A 54 49.53 -27.02 8.86
N LEU A 55 49.58 -26.77 7.55
CA LEU A 55 49.76 -27.82 6.55
C LEU A 55 50.92 -28.73 6.98
N VAL A 56 50.68 -30.04 7.08
CA VAL A 56 51.72 -30.99 7.48
C VAL A 56 52.88 -30.86 6.48
N ASN A 57 54.11 -30.76 7.00
CA ASN A 57 55.29 -30.73 6.15
C ASN A 57 55.28 -31.99 5.27
N SER A 58 55.29 -31.82 3.94
CA SER A 58 55.17 -32.96 3.01
C SER A 58 56.22 -34.04 3.24
N LYS A 59 57.42 -33.65 3.70
CA LYS A 59 58.50 -34.58 4.08
C LYS A 59 58.17 -35.48 5.29
N LEU A 60 57.17 -35.13 6.10
CA LEU A 60 56.64 -35.97 7.18
C LEU A 60 55.61 -36.98 6.65
N ALA A 61 54.90 -36.66 5.57
CA ALA A 61 53.85 -37.50 5.00
C ALA A 61 54.37 -38.82 4.41
N ASP A 62 55.66 -38.87 4.05
CA ASP A 62 56.33 -40.08 3.57
C ASP A 62 57.00 -40.89 4.69
N VAL A 63 57.08 -40.33 5.90
CA VAL A 63 57.64 -41.01 7.10
C VAL A 63 56.53 -41.53 8.03
N VAL A 64 55.37 -40.84 8.08
CA VAL A 64 54.24 -41.15 8.98
C VAL A 64 52.95 -41.24 8.16
N PRO A 65 52.46 -42.45 7.81
CA PRO A 65 51.32 -42.62 6.90
C PRO A 65 50.01 -42.03 7.45
N GLU A 66 49.83 -42.01 8.78
CA GLU A 66 48.67 -41.41 9.46
C GLU A 66 48.52 -39.92 9.13
N SER A 67 49.62 -39.23 8.84
CA SER A 67 49.58 -37.81 8.49
C SER A 67 49.03 -37.53 7.08
N LYS A 68 49.02 -38.54 6.19
CA LYS A 68 48.28 -38.45 4.90
C LYS A 68 46.77 -38.45 5.14
N LEU A 69 46.27 -39.21 6.12
CA LEU A 69 44.86 -39.18 6.53
C LEU A 69 44.46 -37.83 7.13
N VAL A 70 45.34 -37.20 7.93
CA VAL A 70 45.09 -35.84 8.46
C VAL A 70 44.97 -34.80 7.34
N MET A 71 45.79 -34.88 6.30
CA MET A 71 45.66 -33.99 5.13
C MET A 71 44.37 -34.25 4.35
N GLN A 72 43.95 -35.51 4.19
CA GLN A 72 42.66 -35.86 3.57
C GLN A 72 41.47 -35.36 4.39
N LEU A 73 41.55 -35.42 5.72
CA LEU A 73 40.50 -34.92 6.61
C LEU A 73 40.34 -33.39 6.52
N VAL A 74 41.44 -32.63 6.49
CA VAL A 74 41.39 -31.16 6.31
C VAL A 74 40.91 -30.77 4.91
N GLU A 75 41.22 -31.57 3.88
CA GLU A 75 40.69 -31.38 2.53
C GLU A 75 39.18 -31.69 2.46
N MET A 76 38.72 -32.73 3.15
CA MET A 76 37.30 -33.06 3.27
C MET A 76 36.54 -31.99 4.08
N GLU A 77 37.11 -31.51 5.19
CA GLU A 77 36.57 -30.40 6.00
C GLU A 77 36.34 -29.15 5.13
N ARG A 78 37.32 -28.78 4.28
CA ARG A 78 37.19 -27.65 3.35
C ARG A 78 36.07 -27.85 2.32
N ARG A 79 35.93 -29.06 1.78
CA ARG A 79 34.86 -29.38 0.82
C ARG A 79 33.48 -29.32 1.47
N ILE A 80 33.34 -29.86 2.68
CA ILE A 80 32.12 -29.78 3.48
C ILE A 80 31.80 -28.32 3.81
N ALA A 81 32.79 -27.53 4.26
CA ALA A 81 32.59 -26.11 4.57
C ALA A 81 32.14 -25.30 3.34
N ALA A 82 32.76 -25.51 2.18
CA ALA A 82 32.37 -24.86 0.93
C ALA A 82 30.95 -25.27 0.48
N GLU A 83 30.58 -26.54 0.62
CA GLU A 83 29.24 -27.03 0.27
C GLU A 83 28.17 -26.56 1.25
N CYS A 84 28.50 -26.44 2.55
CA CYS A 84 27.64 -25.80 3.55
C CYS A 84 27.46 -24.29 3.29
N GLU A 85 28.50 -23.58 2.83
CA GLU A 85 28.38 -22.17 2.44
C GLU A 85 27.55 -22.02 1.15
N ARG A 86 27.75 -22.89 0.16
CA ARG A 86 26.95 -22.96 -1.09
C ARG A 86 25.46 -23.21 -0.80
N THR A 87 25.15 -24.24 -0.01
CA THR A 87 23.76 -24.59 0.35
C THR A 87 23.12 -23.57 1.28
N LYS A 88 23.89 -22.91 2.16
CA LYS A 88 23.39 -21.76 2.94
C LYS A 88 22.95 -20.61 2.02
N LEU A 89 23.77 -20.24 1.04
CA LEU A 89 23.43 -19.18 0.08
C LEU A 89 22.21 -19.56 -0.79
N GLU A 90 22.10 -20.83 -1.19
CA GLU A 90 20.95 -21.38 -1.90
C GLU A 90 19.65 -21.31 -1.07
N LEU A 91 19.72 -21.61 0.24
CA LEU A 91 18.59 -21.45 1.16
C LEU A 91 18.25 -19.98 1.44
N GLU A 92 19.24 -19.09 1.51
CA GLU A 92 19.01 -17.64 1.65
C GLU A 92 18.33 -17.05 0.40
N ASP A 93 18.68 -17.51 -0.80
CA ASP A 93 18.03 -17.11 -2.06
C ASP A 93 16.61 -17.68 -2.18
N LEU A 94 16.39 -18.96 -1.85
CA LEU A 94 15.05 -19.56 -1.80
C LEU A 94 14.13 -18.87 -0.78
N THR A 95 14.69 -18.33 0.30
CA THR A 95 13.92 -17.56 1.30
C THR A 95 13.46 -16.19 0.77
N ILE A 96 14.12 -15.64 -0.27
CA ILE A 96 13.70 -14.41 -0.96
C ILE A 96 12.50 -14.69 -1.90
N THR A 97 12.29 -15.95 -2.30
CA THR A 97 11.12 -16.39 -3.09
C THR A 97 10.15 -17.24 -2.25
N PRO A 98 9.34 -16.63 -1.36
CA PRO A 98 8.43 -17.38 -0.48
C PRO A 98 7.35 -18.14 -1.28
N GLU A 99 6.99 -19.34 -0.80
CA GLU A 99 5.96 -20.18 -1.40
C GLU A 99 4.58 -19.51 -1.36
N SER A 100 4.05 -19.14 -2.52
CA SER A 100 2.77 -18.42 -2.64
C SER A 100 1.56 -19.34 -2.42
N THR A 101 1.06 -19.40 -1.19
CA THR A 101 -0.20 -20.09 -0.87
C THR A 101 -1.40 -19.29 -1.38
N THR A 102 -2.21 -19.88 -2.26
CA THR A 102 -3.47 -19.27 -2.73
C THR A 102 -4.55 -19.35 -1.64
N GLN A 103 -5.26 -18.24 -1.40
CA GLN A 103 -6.37 -18.17 -0.44
C GLN A 103 -7.56 -17.42 -1.06
N THR A 104 -8.78 -17.92 -0.84
CA THR A 104 -9.99 -17.31 -1.39
C THR A 104 -10.65 -16.39 -0.36
N LEU A 105 -10.68 -15.09 -0.60
CA LEU A 105 -11.44 -14.13 0.21
C LEU A 105 -12.84 -13.91 -0.35
N ARG A 106 -13.87 -13.93 0.50
CA ARG A 106 -15.24 -13.54 0.14
C ARG A 106 -15.55 -12.16 0.70
N LEU A 107 -15.80 -11.20 -0.19
CA LEU A 107 -16.35 -9.88 0.17
C LEU A 107 -17.88 -9.97 0.12
N THR A 108 -18.55 -9.37 1.11
CA THR A 108 -20.01 -9.26 1.18
C THR A 108 -20.37 -7.78 1.28
N ILE A 109 -21.16 -7.29 0.31
CA ILE A 109 -21.55 -5.88 0.20
C ILE A 109 -23.08 -5.81 0.19
N PHE A 110 -23.68 -5.15 1.18
CA PHE A 110 -25.13 -5.01 1.29
C PHE A 110 -25.54 -3.66 1.90
N ASN A 111 -26.72 -3.18 1.54
CA ASN A 111 -27.34 -1.99 2.12
C ASN A 111 -28.47 -2.39 3.07
N THR A 112 -28.58 -1.72 4.22
CA THR A 112 -29.74 -1.82 5.12
C THR A 112 -30.39 -0.45 5.26
N HIS A 113 -31.72 -0.37 5.24
CA HIS A 113 -32.48 0.87 5.32
C HIS A 113 -33.35 0.92 6.59
N GLN A 114 -33.36 2.04 7.29
CA GLN A 114 -34.11 2.28 8.51
C GLN A 114 -35.10 3.44 8.35
N THR A 115 -36.39 3.10 8.32
CA THR A 115 -37.50 4.05 8.33
C THR A 115 -38.01 4.24 9.76
N LEU A 116 -38.24 5.48 10.22
CA LEU A 116 -38.64 5.75 11.61
C LEU A 116 -39.92 5.03 12.06
N GLN A 117 -40.83 4.69 11.14
CA GLN A 117 -42.08 3.93 11.40
C GLN A 117 -41.86 2.57 12.08
N SER A 118 -40.68 1.94 11.95
CA SER A 118 -40.40 0.66 12.63
C SER A 118 -40.04 0.83 14.11
N ASN A 119 -39.55 2.01 14.52
CA ASN A 119 -39.12 2.28 15.89
C ASN A 119 -40.33 2.45 16.84
N GLU A 120 -41.37 3.15 16.37
CA GLU A 120 -42.64 3.30 17.11
C GLU A 120 -43.27 1.94 17.46
N ARG A 121 -43.14 0.97 16.55
CA ARG A 121 -43.66 -0.40 16.70
C ARG A 121 -42.84 -1.29 17.63
N ALA A 122 -41.63 -0.86 18.01
CA ALA A 122 -40.79 -1.51 19.02
C ALA A 122 -41.03 -0.91 20.42
N GLN A 123 -41.18 0.42 20.50
CA GLN A 123 -41.39 1.14 21.76
C GLN A 123 -42.81 0.97 22.33
N SER A 124 -43.81 0.65 21.48
CA SER A 124 -45.19 0.38 21.89
C SER A 124 -45.40 -0.99 22.56
N ARG A 125 -44.42 -1.47 23.34
CA ARG A 125 -44.44 -2.81 23.97
C ARG A 125 -44.04 -2.84 25.45
N GLU A 126 -43.70 -1.68 26.03
CA GLU A 126 -43.30 -1.53 27.43
C GLU A 126 -43.88 -0.22 27.99
N ASN A 127 -45.20 -0.20 28.28
CA ASN A 127 -45.89 0.77 29.15
C ASN A 127 -47.40 0.43 29.28
N ASP A 128 -47.74 -0.68 29.95
CA ASP A 128 -49.13 -0.98 30.33
C ASP A 128 -49.49 -0.28 31.66
N THR A 129 -49.92 0.98 31.60
CA THR A 129 -50.56 1.69 32.73
C THR A 129 -51.53 2.76 32.21
N PRO A 130 -52.87 2.62 32.41
CA PRO A 130 -53.84 3.54 31.84
C PRO A 130 -54.39 4.56 32.87
N GLU A 131 -53.80 5.75 32.95
CA GLU A 131 -54.43 6.91 33.62
C GLU A 131 -54.46 8.16 32.74
N ILE A 132 -55.41 9.05 33.03
CA ILE A 132 -55.95 10.05 32.10
C ILE A 132 -55.28 11.41 32.32
N GLN A 133 -54.60 11.93 31.29
CA GLN A 133 -54.07 13.30 31.28
C GLN A 133 -54.21 13.94 29.89
N ASP A 134 -55.44 14.15 29.43
CA ASP A 134 -55.73 14.95 28.23
C ASP A 134 -55.42 16.44 28.46
N SER A 135 -54.16 16.84 28.28
CA SER A 135 -53.72 18.23 28.06
C SER A 135 -52.22 18.31 27.71
N LEU A 136 -51.82 19.36 27.01
CA LEU A 136 -50.41 19.72 26.70
C LEU A 136 -49.62 18.87 25.67
N ASN A 137 -50.28 18.22 24.69
CA ASN A 137 -49.58 17.69 23.50
C ASN A 137 -49.73 18.54 22.22
N MET A 138 -50.25 19.78 22.32
CA MET A 138 -50.59 20.60 21.15
C MET A 138 -49.43 21.46 20.60
N GLU A 139 -48.25 21.46 21.23
CA GLU A 139 -47.07 22.21 20.76
C GLU A 139 -45.97 21.33 20.13
N ARG A 140 -46.10 19.98 20.15
CA ARG A 140 -45.16 19.08 19.46
C ARG A 140 -45.40 18.99 17.94
N SER A 141 -46.37 19.76 17.40
CA SER A 141 -46.83 19.66 16.00
C SER A 141 -46.30 20.75 15.04
N LEU A 142 -45.32 21.56 15.47
CA LEU A 142 -44.70 22.62 14.63
C LEU A 142 -43.23 22.39 14.30
N ALA A 143 -42.58 21.39 14.92
CA ALA A 143 -41.38 20.78 14.37
C ALA A 143 -41.81 19.55 13.56
N GLN A 144 -41.90 19.69 12.23
CA GLN A 144 -42.02 18.51 11.37
C GLN A 144 -40.79 17.62 11.61
N PRO A 145 -40.94 16.33 11.99
CA PRO A 145 -39.83 15.40 11.89
C PRO A 145 -39.55 15.24 10.40
N ALA A 146 -38.50 15.90 9.91
CA ALA A 146 -37.97 15.64 8.59
C ALA A 146 -37.73 14.13 8.46
N GLN A 147 -38.16 13.53 7.35
CA GLN A 147 -38.16 12.08 7.16
C GLN A 147 -36.72 11.59 6.93
N SER A 148 -35.95 11.51 8.02
CA SER A 148 -34.59 10.96 8.06
C SER A 148 -34.64 9.44 7.95
N ASN A 149 -35.08 8.98 6.78
CA ASN A 149 -34.87 7.64 6.27
C ASN A 149 -33.35 7.42 6.16
N SER A 150 -32.75 6.65 7.06
CA SER A 150 -31.32 6.40 7.04
C SER A 150 -30.99 5.09 6.31
N TRP A 151 -29.83 5.06 5.67
CA TRP A 151 -29.27 3.88 5.03
C TRP A 151 -27.88 3.61 5.56
N THR A 152 -27.50 2.33 5.55
CA THR A 152 -26.20 1.86 6.00
C THR A 152 -25.64 0.85 5.02
N LEU A 153 -24.55 1.23 4.35
CA LEU A 153 -23.77 0.33 3.52
C LEU A 153 -22.78 -0.45 4.38
N HIS A 154 -22.90 -1.77 4.34
CA HIS A 154 -22.00 -2.73 4.98
C HIS A 154 -21.09 -3.38 3.94
N ILE A 155 -19.77 -3.34 4.18
CA ILE A 155 -18.74 -4.01 3.39
C ILE A 155 -17.93 -4.89 4.35
N THR A 156 -18.07 -6.21 4.30
CA THR A 156 -17.35 -7.15 5.19
C THR A 156 -16.55 -8.17 4.38
N GLY A 157 -15.46 -8.71 4.95
CA GLY A 157 -14.62 -9.71 4.27
C GLY A 157 -14.32 -10.93 5.14
N LYS A 158 -14.63 -12.13 4.65
CA LYS A 158 -14.34 -13.38 5.38
C LYS A 158 -13.60 -14.39 4.50
N LEU A 159 -12.57 -15.01 5.07
CA LEU A 159 -11.68 -15.94 4.36
C LEU A 159 -12.37 -17.29 4.19
N VAL A 160 -12.48 -17.75 2.94
CA VAL A 160 -13.08 -19.05 2.62
C VAL A 160 -12.01 -20.13 2.73
N MET A 161 -11.94 -20.77 3.89
CA MET A 161 -11.10 -21.96 4.09
C MET A 161 -11.62 -23.11 3.22
N HIS A 162 -10.72 -23.80 2.50
CA HIS A 162 -11.08 -25.02 1.80
C HIS A 162 -11.29 -26.17 2.80
N GLU A 163 -12.17 -27.12 2.51
CA GLU A 163 -12.64 -28.10 3.52
C GLU A 163 -11.50 -28.96 4.12
N ASN A 164 -10.47 -29.26 3.32
CA ASN A 164 -9.28 -30.00 3.77
C ASN A 164 -8.48 -29.26 4.84
N ASP A 165 -8.52 -27.92 4.85
CA ASP A 165 -7.75 -27.08 5.78
C ASP A 165 -8.61 -26.64 6.96
N ALA A 166 -9.92 -26.50 6.77
CA ALA A 166 -10.89 -26.39 7.87
C ALA A 166 -10.85 -27.59 8.84
N ARG A 167 -10.40 -28.76 8.37
CA ARG A 167 -10.15 -29.98 9.17
C ARG A 167 -8.78 -29.98 9.89
N ARG A 168 -7.85 -29.09 9.53
CA ARG A 168 -6.51 -28.95 10.15
C ARG A 168 -6.38 -27.71 11.03
N ALA A 169 -7.14 -26.67 10.73
CA ALA A 169 -7.25 -25.47 11.53
C ALA A 169 -7.83 -25.78 12.91
N SER A 170 -7.11 -25.40 13.97
CA SER A 170 -7.63 -25.40 15.35
C SER A 170 -8.76 -24.38 15.49
N ASP A 171 -9.60 -24.52 16.53
CA ASP A 171 -10.73 -23.60 16.72
C ASP A 171 -10.31 -22.13 16.92
N HIS A 172 -9.11 -21.89 17.45
CA HIS A 172 -8.52 -20.54 17.46
C HIS A 172 -8.24 -19.99 16.05
N ALA A 173 -7.86 -20.81 15.08
CA ALA A 173 -7.70 -20.40 13.69
C ALA A 173 -9.03 -20.26 12.93
N ARG A 174 -10.12 -20.84 13.47
CA ARG A 174 -11.51 -20.61 12.98
C ARG A 174 -12.11 -19.31 13.50
N LEU A 175 -11.71 -18.89 14.70
CA LEU A 175 -12.10 -17.61 15.32
C LEU A 175 -11.12 -16.46 15.04
N SER A 176 -9.93 -16.74 14.50
CA SER A 176 -8.97 -15.74 14.03
C SER A 176 -9.45 -15.11 12.72
N GLU A 177 -10.44 -14.24 12.87
CA GLU A 177 -10.98 -13.32 11.88
C GLU A 177 -9.86 -12.46 11.26
N PHE A 178 -9.23 -12.98 10.19
CA PHE A 178 -8.16 -12.29 9.47
C PHE A 178 -8.71 -11.08 8.75
N GLY A 179 -8.50 -9.90 9.35
CA GLY A 179 -8.98 -8.64 8.83
C GLY A 179 -8.61 -8.38 7.37
N LEU A 180 -9.48 -7.63 6.70
CA LEU A 180 -9.27 -7.02 5.39
C LEU A 180 -7.94 -6.25 5.32
N ASP A 181 -7.41 -5.75 6.45
CA ASP A 181 -6.13 -5.05 6.50
C ASP A 181 -4.94 -5.90 6.02
N LYS A 182 -4.99 -7.24 6.14
CA LYS A 182 -3.96 -8.13 5.60
C LYS A 182 -3.92 -8.07 4.06
N TYR A 183 -5.07 -7.88 3.42
CA TYR A 183 -5.26 -8.03 1.97
C TYR A 183 -5.43 -6.69 1.23
N PHE A 184 -5.77 -5.61 1.92
CA PHE A 184 -6.00 -4.28 1.34
C PHE A 184 -5.20 -3.18 2.05
N ASP A 185 -4.67 -2.24 1.26
CA ASP A 185 -4.01 -1.01 1.76
C ASP A 185 -4.98 0.16 1.85
N LYS A 186 -5.97 0.22 0.94
CA LYS A 186 -6.99 1.26 0.86
C LYS A 186 -8.31 0.67 0.36
N VAL A 187 -9.43 1.17 0.86
CA VAL A 187 -10.76 1.00 0.26
C VAL A 187 -11.39 2.38 0.12
N THR A 188 -11.97 2.69 -1.04
CA THR A 188 -12.63 3.96 -1.32
C THR A 188 -14.05 3.71 -1.79
N VAL A 189 -15.01 4.45 -1.23
CA VAL A 189 -16.43 4.40 -1.62
C VAL A 189 -16.81 5.79 -2.11
N ASP A 190 -17.07 5.91 -3.41
CA ASP A 190 -17.48 7.15 -4.08
C ASP A 190 -18.99 7.13 -4.37
N LEU A 191 -19.68 8.13 -3.85
CA LEU A 191 -21.11 8.40 -4.04
C LEU A 191 -21.29 9.44 -5.15
N PRO A 192 -22.36 9.36 -5.96
CA PRO A 192 -22.72 10.41 -6.91
C PRO A 192 -23.03 11.71 -6.16
N ARG A 193 -22.37 12.81 -6.53
CA ARG A 193 -22.55 14.11 -5.85
C ARG A 193 -23.97 14.67 -5.98
N ASP A 194 -24.67 14.31 -7.03
CA ASP A 194 -25.95 14.93 -7.39
C ASP A 194 -27.14 14.36 -6.60
N ASP A 195 -26.97 13.22 -5.91
CA ASP A 195 -28.01 12.55 -5.11
C ASP A 195 -27.78 12.61 -3.58
N PHE A 196 -26.62 13.09 -3.10
CA PHE A 196 -26.27 13.09 -1.67
C PHE A 196 -25.65 14.40 -1.18
N GLU A 197 -26.18 14.94 -0.08
CA GLU A 197 -25.60 16.08 0.61
C GLU A 197 -24.41 15.68 1.51
N GLY A 198 -23.33 16.47 1.47
CA GLY A 198 -22.14 16.27 2.32
C GLY A 198 -20.98 15.52 1.63
N PRO A 199 -20.18 14.73 2.37
CA PRO A 199 -18.97 14.10 1.83
C PRO A 199 -19.30 12.90 0.92
N CYS A 200 -19.15 13.11 -0.39
CA CYS A 200 -19.41 12.07 -1.41
C CYS A 200 -18.29 11.00 -1.54
N ARG A 201 -17.23 11.05 -0.73
CA ARG A 201 -16.09 10.12 -0.79
C ARG A 201 -15.70 9.67 0.61
N TYR A 202 -15.72 8.36 0.83
CA TYR A 202 -15.21 7.72 2.04
C TYR A 202 -13.92 6.97 1.68
N GLU A 203 -12.87 7.16 2.47
CA GLU A 203 -11.58 6.49 2.26
C GLU A 203 -11.15 5.83 3.57
N TRP A 204 -11.15 4.49 3.58
CA TRP A 204 -10.41 3.72 4.57
C TRP A 204 -8.99 3.48 4.05
N LYS A 205 -8.00 3.68 4.91
CA LYS A 205 -6.60 3.34 4.70
C LYS A 205 -6.12 2.52 5.89
N ARG A 206 -5.26 1.53 5.64
CA ARG A 206 -4.61 0.79 6.72
C ARG A 206 -3.74 1.72 7.56
N SER A 207 -3.86 1.57 8.88
CA SER A 207 -2.92 2.15 9.85
C SER A 207 -2.04 1.03 10.41
N GLU A 208 -0.72 1.23 10.40
CA GLU A 208 0.22 0.27 10.96
C GLU A 208 0.08 0.25 12.49
N GLY A 209 -0.33 -0.90 13.05
CA GLY A 209 -0.64 -1.05 14.48
C GLY A 209 -2.09 -0.72 14.86
N GLY A 210 -3.01 -0.55 13.90
CA GLY A 210 -4.44 -0.45 14.17
C GLY A 210 -5.08 -1.78 14.65
N SER A 211 -6.32 -1.70 15.12
CA SER A 211 -7.18 -2.89 15.30
C SER A 211 -7.33 -3.65 13.99
N PRO A 212 -7.48 -5.00 14.00
CA PRO A 212 -7.95 -5.72 12.82
C PRO A 212 -9.25 -5.10 12.30
N PHE A 213 -9.35 -5.02 10.98
CA PHE A 213 -10.44 -4.37 10.26
C PHE A 213 -11.23 -5.43 9.49
N ASP A 214 -12.41 -5.82 9.98
CA ASP A 214 -13.30 -6.83 9.35
C ASP A 214 -14.26 -6.22 8.32
N GLY A 215 -14.58 -4.92 8.44
CA GLY A 215 -15.47 -4.25 7.50
C GLY A 215 -15.62 -2.74 7.66
N ILE A 216 -16.31 -2.13 6.69
CA ILE A 216 -16.75 -0.73 6.67
C ILE A 216 -18.27 -0.70 6.87
N GLU A 217 -18.71 0.17 7.77
CA GLU A 217 -20.11 0.56 7.93
C GLU A 217 -20.22 2.06 7.63
N ILE A 218 -20.99 2.45 6.60
CA ILE A 218 -21.28 3.86 6.26
C ILE A 218 -22.77 4.09 6.45
N THR A 219 -23.14 4.64 7.60
CA THR A 219 -24.50 5.14 7.89
C THR A 219 -24.63 6.61 7.45
N ARG A 220 -25.74 6.92 6.78
CA ARG A 220 -26.10 8.25 6.29
C ARG A 220 -27.62 8.42 6.29
N ASP A 221 -28.07 9.66 6.40
CA ASP A 221 -29.41 10.04 5.96
C ASP A 221 -29.50 9.84 4.44
N GLY A 222 -30.62 9.26 3.99
CA GLY A 222 -30.93 9.08 2.58
C GLY A 222 -31.74 10.25 2.03
N PRO A 223 -31.73 10.46 0.70
CA PRO A 223 -32.79 11.23 0.08
C PRO A 223 -34.13 10.55 0.39
N GLY A 224 -35.14 11.31 0.81
CA GLY A 224 -36.50 10.81 1.10
C GLY A 224 -37.27 10.43 -0.17
N CYS A 225 -36.71 9.52 -0.98
CA CYS A 225 -37.10 9.27 -2.36
C CYS A 225 -36.69 7.87 -2.81
N ASP A 226 -37.56 7.14 -3.50
CA ASP A 226 -37.35 5.76 -3.98
C ASP A 226 -36.35 5.64 -5.17
N LYS A 227 -35.34 6.51 -5.25
CA LYS A 227 -34.30 6.50 -6.29
C LYS A 227 -33.16 5.56 -5.93
N GLU A 228 -32.92 4.52 -6.72
CA GLU A 228 -31.68 3.75 -6.62
C GLU A 228 -30.45 4.61 -7.00
N ALA A 229 -29.36 4.54 -6.22
CA ALA A 229 -28.13 5.28 -6.48
C ALA A 229 -26.97 4.33 -6.84
N MET A 230 -26.22 4.65 -7.89
CA MET A 230 -25.05 3.86 -8.32
C MET A 230 -23.77 4.44 -7.68
N ILE A 231 -23.10 3.65 -6.83
CA ILE A 231 -21.85 4.01 -6.17
C ILE A 231 -20.67 3.21 -6.74
N ASP A 232 -19.48 3.82 -6.75
CA ASP A 232 -18.24 3.18 -7.18
C ASP A 232 -17.37 2.83 -5.96
N ILE A 233 -17.12 1.53 -5.77
CA ILE A 233 -16.28 1.01 -4.68
C ILE A 233 -14.95 0.54 -5.27
N GLU A 234 -13.85 1.14 -4.84
CA GLU A 234 -12.48 0.78 -5.25
C GLU A 234 -11.71 0.15 -4.08
N PHE A 235 -11.36 -1.12 -4.21
CA PHE A 235 -10.47 -1.84 -3.31
C PHE A 235 -9.04 -1.83 -3.85
N THR A 236 -8.08 -1.41 -3.05
CA THR A 236 -6.64 -1.42 -3.38
C THR A 236 -5.97 -2.55 -2.62
N LEU A 237 -5.68 -3.64 -3.33
CA LEU A 237 -5.03 -4.85 -2.81
C LEU A 237 -3.60 -4.54 -2.37
N ARG A 238 -3.15 -5.19 -1.29
CA ARG A 238 -1.72 -5.34 -1.01
C ARG A 238 -1.19 -6.52 -1.82
N LEU A 239 -0.26 -6.23 -2.72
CA LEU A 239 0.47 -7.24 -3.49
C LEU A 239 1.96 -7.08 -3.19
N ASP A 240 2.57 -8.14 -2.68
CA ASP A 240 4.01 -8.22 -2.43
C ASP A 240 4.54 -9.52 -3.06
N PRO A 241 5.29 -9.47 -4.18
CA PRO A 241 5.69 -8.27 -4.92
C PRO A 241 4.51 -7.58 -5.63
N MET A 242 4.64 -6.26 -5.80
CA MET A 242 3.63 -5.42 -6.47
C MET A 242 3.52 -5.72 -7.97
N LEU A 243 2.28 -5.93 -8.45
CA LEU A 243 1.96 -6.17 -9.85
C LEU A 243 1.59 -4.88 -10.61
N PHE A 244 1.98 -4.85 -11.89
CA PHE A 244 1.81 -3.74 -12.80
C PHE A 244 1.31 -4.22 -14.16
N ARG A 245 0.56 -3.35 -14.85
CA ARG A 245 0.05 -3.58 -16.20
C ARG A 245 0.42 -2.38 -17.09
N PHE A 246 0.60 -2.62 -18.39
CA PHE A 246 0.78 -1.53 -19.35
C PHE A 246 -0.48 -0.67 -19.47
N ARG A 247 -0.28 0.66 -19.55
CA ARG A 247 -1.33 1.64 -19.86
C ARG A 247 -1.86 1.46 -21.28
N ASP A 248 -0.97 1.10 -22.21
CA ASP A 248 -1.26 0.95 -23.63
C ASP A 248 -1.23 -0.54 -24.04
N PRO A 249 -2.34 -1.10 -24.56
CA PRO A 249 -2.40 -2.49 -25.02
C PRO A 249 -1.49 -2.83 -26.20
N GLU A 250 -1.08 -1.86 -27.04
CA GLU A 250 -0.17 -2.13 -28.15
C GLU A 250 1.27 -2.31 -27.66
N LEU A 251 1.70 -1.51 -26.67
CA LEU A 251 3.01 -1.72 -26.03
C LEU A 251 3.09 -3.07 -25.30
N ALA A 252 1.98 -3.49 -24.68
CA ALA A 252 1.84 -4.81 -24.05
C ALA A 252 2.12 -5.96 -25.06
N LYS A 253 1.53 -5.87 -26.27
CA LYS A 253 1.78 -6.82 -27.37
C LYS A 253 3.23 -6.80 -27.85
N VAL A 254 3.81 -5.61 -28.06
CA VAL A 254 5.20 -5.44 -28.54
C VAL A 254 6.22 -6.10 -27.58
N LEU A 255 6.00 -5.96 -26.27
CA LEU A 255 6.84 -6.59 -25.24
C LEU A 255 6.43 -8.04 -24.90
N CYS A 256 5.41 -8.57 -25.57
CA CYS A 256 4.85 -9.91 -25.40
C CYS A 256 4.40 -10.22 -23.96
N ILE A 257 3.81 -9.23 -23.28
CA ILE A 257 3.21 -9.36 -21.94
C ILE A 257 1.76 -8.89 -22.04
N THR A 258 0.82 -9.83 -22.01
CA THR A 258 -0.62 -9.57 -22.11
C THR A 258 -1.31 -9.40 -20.74
N GLU A 259 -0.61 -9.75 -19.66
CA GLU A 259 -1.16 -9.88 -18.30
C GLU A 259 -0.42 -8.96 -17.32
N GLU A 260 -0.68 -9.13 -16.03
CA GLU A 260 -0.16 -8.30 -14.94
C GLU A 260 1.08 -8.97 -14.34
N ASP A 261 2.18 -8.23 -14.19
CA ASP A 261 3.48 -8.80 -13.82
C ASP A 261 4.30 -7.83 -12.94
N THR A 262 5.32 -8.35 -12.27
CA THR A 262 6.22 -7.57 -11.43
C THR A 262 7.04 -6.58 -12.27
N ARG A 263 7.35 -5.41 -11.70
CA ARG A 263 8.21 -4.40 -12.36
C ARG A 263 9.55 -4.98 -12.83
N ALA A 264 10.12 -5.93 -12.09
CA ALA A 264 11.36 -6.61 -12.46
C ALA A 264 11.22 -7.40 -13.78
N ASN A 265 10.15 -8.17 -13.93
CA ASN A 265 9.87 -8.93 -15.14
C ASN A 265 9.51 -8.03 -16.34
N LEU A 266 8.75 -6.95 -16.12
CA LEU A 266 8.47 -5.94 -17.17
C LEU A 266 9.78 -5.31 -17.71
N VAL A 267 10.71 -4.94 -16.81
CA VAL A 267 12.05 -4.46 -17.19
C VAL A 267 12.87 -5.56 -17.90
N HIS A 268 12.80 -6.81 -17.44
CA HIS A 268 13.50 -7.92 -18.09
C HIS A 268 12.96 -8.22 -19.49
N ALA A 269 11.65 -8.08 -19.72
CA ALA A 269 11.06 -8.22 -21.06
C ALA A 269 11.47 -7.09 -22.01
N LEU A 270 11.55 -5.85 -21.52
CA LEU A 270 12.15 -4.72 -22.26
C LEU A 270 13.60 -5.03 -22.67
N TRP A 271 14.42 -5.57 -21.77
CA TRP A 271 15.78 -6.03 -22.09
C TRP A 271 15.81 -7.19 -23.09
N ARG A 272 14.87 -8.14 -22.99
CA ARG A 272 14.72 -9.26 -23.92
C ARG A 272 14.40 -8.76 -25.33
N TYR A 273 13.52 -7.77 -25.45
CA TYR A 273 13.18 -7.10 -26.71
C TYR A 273 14.40 -6.37 -27.30
N VAL A 274 15.06 -5.50 -26.53
CA VAL A 274 16.26 -4.75 -26.95
C VAL A 274 17.38 -5.67 -27.45
N LYS A 275 17.64 -6.78 -26.73
CA LYS A 275 18.64 -7.79 -27.13
C LYS A 275 18.22 -8.54 -28.40
N LYS A 276 16.96 -8.98 -28.50
CA LYS A 276 16.43 -9.71 -29.67
C LYS A 276 16.45 -8.88 -30.95
N ARG A 277 16.16 -7.58 -30.85
CA ARG A 277 16.16 -6.61 -31.96
C ARG A 277 17.54 -5.97 -32.24
N LYS A 278 18.54 -6.20 -31.37
CA LYS A 278 19.88 -5.58 -31.42
C LYS A 278 19.84 -4.04 -31.45
N LEU A 279 19.08 -3.43 -30.54
CA LEU A 279 18.86 -1.96 -30.51
C LEU A 279 19.94 -1.16 -29.76
N HIS A 280 20.97 -1.81 -29.22
CA HIS A 280 22.15 -1.10 -28.72
C HIS A 280 22.91 -0.44 -29.88
N ASP A 281 23.49 0.73 -29.62
CA ASP A 281 24.38 1.35 -30.58
C ASP A 281 25.70 0.54 -30.69
N PRO A 282 26.23 0.25 -31.89
CA PRO A 282 27.50 -0.44 -32.05
C PRO A 282 28.72 0.38 -31.61
N GLU A 283 28.62 1.71 -31.55
CA GLU A 283 29.70 2.59 -31.08
C GLU A 283 29.60 2.88 -29.57
N ASP A 284 28.39 2.99 -29.02
CA ASP A 284 28.15 3.23 -27.58
C ASP A 284 27.08 2.30 -26.97
N ILE A 285 27.54 1.23 -26.31
CA ILE A 285 26.67 0.30 -25.56
C ILE A 285 25.85 0.96 -24.42
N THR A 286 26.22 2.18 -24.00
CA THR A 286 25.44 2.95 -23.02
C THR A 286 24.22 3.62 -23.62
N GLN A 287 24.05 3.62 -24.95
CA GLN A 287 22.82 4.03 -25.64
C GLN A 287 22.04 2.83 -26.21
N VAL A 288 20.73 3.03 -26.30
CA VAL A 288 19.80 2.18 -27.06
C VAL A 288 19.03 3.08 -28.03
N ARG A 289 19.14 2.80 -29.33
CA ARG A 289 18.38 3.47 -30.37
C ARG A 289 17.13 2.65 -30.67
N LEU A 290 15.99 3.12 -30.16
CA LEU A 290 14.70 2.46 -30.31
C LEU A 290 14.27 2.44 -31.78
N ASP A 291 13.59 1.37 -32.17
CA ASP A 291 12.94 1.28 -33.47
C ASP A 291 11.78 2.29 -33.58
N SER A 292 11.53 2.83 -34.78
CA SER A 292 10.54 3.90 -34.95
C SER A 292 9.09 3.40 -35.04
N ASP A 293 8.89 2.09 -35.21
CA ASP A 293 7.63 1.51 -35.70
C ASP A 293 6.86 0.72 -34.63
N GLU A 294 7.57 0.18 -33.63
CA GLU A 294 7.01 -0.49 -32.46
C GLU A 294 7.31 0.32 -31.19
N LEU A 295 8.55 0.34 -30.71
CA LEU A 295 8.87 0.82 -29.36
C LEU A 295 9.01 2.35 -29.25
N GLY A 296 9.68 2.99 -30.21
CA GLY A 296 9.91 4.44 -30.26
C GLY A 296 8.66 5.30 -30.54
N ARG A 297 7.51 4.67 -30.80
CA ARG A 297 6.21 5.35 -30.86
C ARG A 297 5.75 5.78 -29.47
N PHE A 298 5.99 4.93 -28.47
CA PHE A 298 5.62 5.16 -27.08
C PHE A 298 6.74 5.90 -26.33
N PHE A 299 7.98 5.45 -26.48
CA PHE A 299 9.14 5.99 -25.80
C PHE A 299 9.77 7.14 -26.59
N LYS A 300 9.91 8.31 -25.97
CA LYS A 300 10.54 9.52 -26.56
C LYS A 300 11.53 10.13 -25.55
N PRO A 301 12.75 10.54 -25.96
CA PRO A 301 13.32 10.50 -27.32
C PRO A 301 13.60 9.08 -27.85
N SER A 302 13.89 8.97 -29.14
CA SER A 302 14.14 7.71 -29.85
C SER A 302 15.52 7.08 -29.57
N THR A 303 16.49 7.86 -29.11
CA THR A 303 17.73 7.34 -28.50
C THR A 303 17.66 7.62 -27.01
N VAL A 304 17.83 6.59 -26.19
CA VAL A 304 17.80 6.66 -24.72
C VAL A 304 18.95 5.88 -24.12
N ALA A 305 19.51 6.40 -23.03
CA ALA A 305 20.59 5.74 -22.33
C ALA A 305 20.10 4.40 -21.72
N THR A 306 20.91 3.35 -21.85
CA THR A 306 20.73 2.00 -21.30
C THR A 306 20.26 2.03 -19.84
N ALA A 307 20.87 2.86 -18.99
CA ALA A 307 20.49 3.01 -17.58
C ALA A 307 19.12 3.69 -17.34
N SER A 308 18.60 4.45 -18.31
CA SER A 308 17.35 5.19 -18.19
C SER A 308 16.10 4.38 -18.59
N LEU A 309 16.25 3.29 -19.33
CA LEU A 309 15.14 2.46 -19.83
C LEU A 309 14.16 1.99 -18.73
N PRO A 310 14.59 1.52 -17.55
CA PRO A 310 13.67 1.17 -16.46
C PRO A 310 12.84 2.36 -15.95
N ALA A 311 13.45 3.55 -15.86
CA ALA A 311 12.77 4.78 -15.41
C ALA A 311 11.87 5.40 -16.51
N ALA A 312 12.14 5.10 -17.78
CA ALA A 312 11.23 5.43 -18.87
C ALA A 312 10.00 4.51 -18.85
N LEU A 313 10.20 3.20 -18.59
CA LEU A 313 9.13 2.19 -18.50
C LEU A 313 8.09 2.54 -17.42
N ASP A 314 8.52 3.13 -16.30
CA ASP A 314 7.66 3.60 -15.20
C ASP A 314 6.56 4.58 -15.63
N ARG A 315 6.70 5.26 -16.79
CA ARG A 315 5.69 6.16 -17.36
C ARG A 315 4.58 5.43 -18.12
N HIS A 316 4.86 4.20 -18.56
CA HIS A 316 3.99 3.40 -19.42
C HIS A 316 3.29 2.26 -18.68
N ILE A 317 3.73 1.94 -17.46
CA ILE A 317 3.06 0.98 -16.56
C ILE A 317 2.13 1.71 -15.58
N VAL A 318 1.17 0.98 -15.04
CA VAL A 318 0.29 1.42 -13.94
C VAL A 318 0.16 0.29 -12.91
N PRO A 319 -0.04 0.61 -11.62
CA PRO A 319 -0.50 -0.33 -10.61
C PRO A 319 -1.69 -1.17 -11.10
N ALA A 320 -1.61 -2.49 -10.91
CA ALA A 320 -2.67 -3.42 -11.27
C ALA A 320 -3.55 -3.83 -10.07
N ASN A 321 -3.23 -3.36 -8.88
CA ASN A 321 -3.80 -3.81 -7.61
C ASN A 321 -5.20 -3.24 -7.26
N SER A 322 -5.94 -2.66 -8.21
CA SER A 322 -7.23 -2.00 -7.94
C SER A 322 -8.44 -2.76 -8.51
N ILE A 323 -9.28 -3.31 -7.62
CA ILE A 323 -10.59 -3.89 -7.99
C ILE A 323 -11.65 -2.79 -7.87
N ARG A 324 -12.46 -2.60 -8.92
CA ARG A 324 -13.58 -1.65 -8.92
C ARG A 324 -14.92 -2.37 -9.07
N ILE A 325 -15.85 -2.09 -8.17
CA ILE A 325 -17.20 -2.66 -8.14
C ILE A 325 -18.21 -1.51 -8.23
N LYS A 326 -19.08 -1.54 -9.24
CA LYS A 326 -20.25 -0.66 -9.32
C LYS A 326 -21.36 -1.30 -8.49
N TYR A 327 -21.73 -0.68 -7.36
CA TYR A 327 -22.80 -1.16 -6.49
C TYR A 327 -24.03 -0.28 -6.61
N ARG A 328 -25.22 -0.87 -6.40
CA ARG A 328 -26.51 -0.19 -6.47
C ARG A 328 -27.10 -0.10 -5.06
N LEU A 329 -27.09 1.09 -4.48
CA LEU A 329 -27.85 1.37 -3.26
C LEU A 329 -29.34 1.40 -3.60
N SER A 330 -30.13 0.61 -2.88
CA SER A 330 -31.60 0.72 -2.84
C SER A 330 -32.02 1.27 -1.48
N PHE A 331 -32.96 2.23 -1.50
CA PHE A 331 -33.53 2.87 -0.30
C PHE A 331 -34.99 2.48 -0.10
N ALA A 332 -35.55 1.65 -0.99
CA ALA A 332 -36.83 1.01 -0.75
C ALA A 332 -36.73 0.12 0.51
N ALA A 333 -37.83 0.00 1.26
CA ALA A 333 -37.90 -0.84 2.44
C ALA A 333 -37.78 -2.33 2.07
N SER A 334 -36.54 -2.81 2.02
CA SER A 334 -36.23 -4.21 1.71
C SER A 334 -36.77 -5.11 2.81
N ILE A 335 -37.91 -5.75 2.56
CA ILE A 335 -38.38 -6.89 3.34
C ILE A 335 -37.28 -7.95 3.26
N ALA A 336 -36.76 -8.38 4.41
CA ALA A 336 -35.72 -9.40 4.49
C ALA A 336 -36.24 -10.75 3.94
N PRO A 337 -35.37 -11.57 3.32
CA PRO A 337 -35.73 -12.90 2.82
C PRO A 337 -36.04 -13.91 3.94
#